data_AF-A0A7J8QPX9-F1
#
_entry.id   AF-A0A7J8QPX9-F1
#
_cell.length_a   1.000
_cell.length_b   1.000
_cell.length_c   1.000
_cell.angle_alpha   90.00
_cell.angle_beta   90.00
_cell.angle_gamma   90.00
#
_symmetry.space_group_name_H-M   'P 1'
#
loop_
_entity.id
_entity.type
_entity.pdbx_description
1 polymer ?
#
loop_
_entity_poly.entity_id
_entity_poly.type
_entity_poly.pdbx_seq_one_letter_code
_entity_poly.pdbx_strand_id
1 'polypeptide(L)' 'MMIPEVAQAADGVTPSLKNFLLSIAAGGVVLVAIVGAVIGVSNFDPVKRT' A
#
# COMPACT_ATOMS: atom_id res chain seq x y z
N MET A 1 -36.18 -11.78 10.09
CA MET A 1 -35.91 -10.60 10.93
C MET A 1 -35.00 -9.70 10.12
N MET A 2 -35.41 -8.47 9.78
CA MET A 2 -34.53 -7.52 9.08
C MET A 2 -33.43 -7.08 10.04
N ILE A 3 -32.18 -7.25 9.62
CA ILE A 3 -31.02 -6.75 10.37
C ILE A 3 -30.92 -5.25 10.05
N PRO A 4 -30.89 -4.36 11.05
CA PRO A 4 -30.75 -2.93 10.82
C PRO A 4 -29.40 -2.65 10.13
N GLU A 5 -29.34 -1.70 9.19
CA GLU A 5 -28.11 -1.35 8.44
C GLU A 5 -26.91 -1.04 9.36
N VAL A 6 -27.20 -0.54 10.57
CA VAL A 6 -26.20 -0.26 11.62
C VAL A 6 -25.54 -1.54 12.16
N ALA A 7 -26.25 -2.68 12.17
CA ALA A 7 -25.65 -3.97 12.53
C ALA A 7 -24.77 -4.54 11.41
N GLN A 8 -25.03 -4.20 10.14
CA GLN A 8 -24.16 -4.56 9.02
C GLN A 8 -22.87 -3.72 8.99
N ALA A 9 -22.90 -2.50 9.54
CA ALA A 9 -21.68 -1.69 9.77
C ALA A 9 -20.79 -2.25 10.90
N ALA A 10 -21.33 -3.13 11.76
CA ALA A 10 -20.58 -3.82 12.80
C ALA A 10 -19.96 -5.15 12.32
N ASP A 11 -20.35 -5.66 11.14
CA ASP A 11 -19.81 -6.89 10.54
C ASP A 11 -18.48 -6.64 9.81
N GLY A 12 -17.47 -6.22 10.57
CA GLY A 12 -16.06 -6.35 10.22
C GLY A 12 -15.57 -5.64 8.94
N VAL A 13 -14.36 -6.00 8.52
CA VAL A 13 -13.72 -5.45 7.32
C VAL A 13 -14.42 -6.04 6.09
N THR A 14 -15.28 -5.24 5.45
CA THR A 14 -15.96 -5.64 4.22
C THR A 14 -14.95 -5.99 3.11
N PRO A 15 -15.32 -6.84 2.14
CA PRO A 15 -14.40 -7.20 1.05
C PRO A 15 -13.85 -5.99 0.28
N SER A 16 -14.67 -4.96 0.04
CA SER A 16 -14.24 -3.73 -0.63
C SER A 16 -13.33 -2.88 0.26
N LEU A 17 -13.60 -2.77 1.57
CA LEU A 17 -12.72 -2.07 2.51
C LEU A 17 -11.37 -2.79 2.64
N LYS A 18 -11.37 -4.13 2.72
CA LYS A 18 -10.15 -4.94 2.71
C LYS A 18 -9.32 -4.64 1.46
N ASN A 19 -9.95 -4.66 0.29
CA ASN A 19 -9.26 -4.39 -0.98
C ASN A 19 -8.77 -2.94 -1.09
N PHE A 20 -9.53 -1.98 -0.56
CA PHE A 20 -9.11 -0.59 -0.49
C PHE A 20 -7.87 -0.41 0.41
N LEU A 21 -7.83 -1.04 1.58
CA LEU A 21 -6.67 -0.98 2.46
C LEU A 21 -5.46 -1.71 1.86
N LEU A 22 -5.69 -2.87 1.22
CA LEU A 22 -4.65 -3.61 0.52
C LEU A 22 -4.10 -2.86 -0.69
N SER A 23 -4.92 -2.07 -1.41
CA SER A 23 -4.44 -1.27 -2.54
C SER A 23 -3.55 -0.12 -2.09
N ILE A 24 -3.86 0.51 -0.95
CA ILE A 24 -2.98 1.52 -0.32
C ILE A 24 -1.66 0.87 0.09
N ALA A 25 -1.71 -0.28 0.78
CA ALA A 25 -0.52 -1.00 1.20
C ALA A 25 0.34 -1.42 -0.01
N ALA A 26 -0.28 -1.96 -1.06
CA ALA A 26 0.39 -2.31 -2.30
C ALA A 26 1.02 -1.07 -2.98
N GLY A 27 0.30 0.05 -3.02
CA GLY A 27 0.84 1.33 -3.50
C GLY A 27 2.09 1.76 -2.72
N GLY A 28 2.06 1.64 -1.39
CA GLY A 28 3.23 1.89 -0.53
C GLY A 28 4.40 0.96 -0.84
N VAL A 29 4.14 -0.34 -1.00
CA VAL A 29 5.18 -1.33 -1.39
C VAL A 29 5.82 -0.97 -2.73
N VAL A 30 5.03 -0.60 -3.73
CA VAL A 30 5.53 -0.20 -5.05
C VAL A 30 6.38 1.06 -4.96
N LEU A 31 5.92 2.08 -4.23
CA LEU A 31 6.69 3.32 -4.04
C LEU A 31 8.03 3.06 -3.34
N VAL A 32 8.03 2.28 -2.26
CA VAL A 32 9.25 1.93 -1.53
C VAL A 32 10.20 1.10 -2.41
N ALA A 33 9.68 0.17 -3.20
CA ALA A 33 10.49 -0.63 -4.12
C ALA A 33 11.17 0.26 -5.17
N ILE A 34 10.43 1.20 -5.77
CA ILE A 34 10.99 2.13 -6.77
C ILE A 34 12.03 3.05 -6.14
N VAL A 35 11.70 3.72 -5.04
CA VAL A 35 12.64 4.63 -4.35
C VAL A 35 13.87 3.87 -3.87
N GLY A 36 13.67 2.68 -3.29
CA GLY A 36 14.76 1.80 -2.87
C GLY A 36 15.66 1.37 -4.02
N ALA A 37 15.09 1.05 -5.19
CA ALA A 37 15.86 0.73 -6.38
C ALA A 37 16.69 1.93 -6.88
N VAL A 38 16.09 3.13 -6.93
CA VAL A 38 16.79 4.36 -7.31
C VAL A 38 17.95 4.64 -6.36
N ILE A 39 17.72 4.57 -5.04
CA ILE A 39 18.76 4.75 -4.03
C ILE A 39 19.85 3.68 -4.18
N GLY A 40 19.45 2.42 -4.38
CA GLY A 40 20.37 1.29 -4.56
C GLY A 40 21.31 1.49 -5.74
N VAL A 41 20.77 1.79 -6.93
CA VAL A 41 21.56 2.07 -8.13
C VAL A 41 22.43 3.31 -7.95
N SER A 42 21.89 4.39 -7.40
CA SER A 42 22.62 5.65 -7.23
C SER A 42 23.83 5.52 -6.30
N ASN A 43 23.80 4.57 -5.36
CA ASN A 43 24.91 4.27 -4.45
C ASN A 43 25.85 3.20 -5.01
N PHE A 44 25.33 2.22 -5.76
CA PHE A 44 26.12 1.17 -6.39
C PHE A 44 27.01 1.71 -7.51
N ASP A 45 26.49 2.62 -8.33
CA ASP A 45 27.22 3.27 -9.43
C ASP A 45 27.22 4.80 -9.26
N PRO A 46 28.10 5.33 -8.39
CA PRO A 46 28.13 6.75 -8.10
C PRO A 46 28.82 7.53 -9.22
N VAL A 47 28.31 8.74 -9.49
CA VAL A 47 28.93 9.67 -10.44
C VAL A 47 30.31 10.10 -9.94
N LYS A 48 31.35 9.90 -10.75
CA LYS A 48 32.67 10.50 -10.51
C LYS A 48 32.57 12.02 -10.65
N ARG A 49 32.94 12.74 -9.59
CA ARG A 49 32.80 14.22 -9.53
C ARG A 49 34.10 14.99 -9.74
N THR A 50 35.20 14.27 -9.95
CA THR A 50 36.55 14.78 -10.23
C THR A 50 37.33 13.72 -10.97
#